data_AF-A0A6I1Z0A9-F1
#
_entry.id   AF-A0A6I1Z0A9-F1
#
_cell.length_a   1.000
_cell.length_b   1.000
_cell.length_c   1.000
_cell.angle_alpha   90.00
_cell.angle_beta   90.00
_cell.angle_gamma   90.00
#
_symmetry.space_group_name_H-M   'P 1'
#
loop_
_entity.id
_entity.type
_entity.pdbx_description
1 polymer ?
#
loop_
_entity_poly.entity_id
_entity_poly.type
_entity_poly.pdbx_seq_one_letter_code
_entity_poly.pdbx_strand_id
1 'polypeptide(L)'
;MRHDIACNNGHHGFTYNSNPGTMTISNNAGIDNTERNFAFDAGTSVFRSNTSCRFAVSGSNDKISGDADSSNQFWTGTNGSRCSSYSGALGWSFASDGHLTVTFGGTVVNP
;
A
#
# COMPACT_ATOMS: atom_id res chain seq x y z
N MET A 1 -2.37 10.33 5.34
CA MET A 1 -2.72 8.91 5.27
C MET A 1 -1.61 8.08 5.87
N ARG A 2 -1.89 7.28 6.90
CA ARG A 2 -0.84 6.62 7.66
C ARG A 2 -1.34 5.38 8.41
N HIS A 3 -0.53 4.32 8.38
CA HIS A 3 -0.78 3.03 9.03
C HIS A 3 -1.99 2.27 8.46
N ASP A 4 -2.26 2.47 7.17
CA ASP A 4 -3.40 1.88 6.48
C ASP A 4 -2.99 0.72 5.55
N ILE A 5 -3.91 -0.23 5.34
CA ILE A 5 -3.76 -1.33 4.37
C ILE A 5 -4.90 -1.24 3.35
N ALA A 6 -4.56 -1.13 2.07
CA ALA A 6 -5.50 -1.23 0.96
C ALA A 6 -5.25 -2.54 0.21
N CYS A 7 -6.19 -3.49 0.29
CA CYS A 7 -6.01 -4.85 -0.22
C CYS A 7 -7.18 -5.27 -1.12
N ASN A 8 -6.89 -5.77 -2.31
CA ASN A 8 -7.87 -6.31 -3.26
C ASN A 8 -9.04 -5.36 -3.58
N ASN A 9 -8.82 -4.04 -3.56
CA ASN A 9 -9.84 -3.11 -4.04
C ASN A 9 -10.08 -3.33 -5.54
N GLY A 10 -11.34 -3.16 -5.98
CA GLY A 10 -11.74 -3.35 -7.38
C GLY A 10 -11.10 -2.40 -8.40
N HIS A 11 -10.32 -1.41 -7.95
CA HIS A 11 -9.61 -0.47 -8.81
C HIS A 11 -8.24 -0.09 -8.20
N HIS A 12 -8.13 1.07 -7.56
CA HIS A 12 -6.90 1.51 -6.91
C HIS A 12 -6.93 1.28 -5.39
N GLY A 13 -5.74 1.20 -4.78
CA GLY A 13 -5.57 1.24 -3.33
C GLY A 13 -5.64 2.67 -2.80
N PHE A 14 -4.49 3.36 -2.81
CA PHE A 14 -4.35 4.74 -2.36
C PHE A 14 -4.28 5.70 -3.54
N THR A 15 -5.05 6.78 -3.50
CA THR A 15 -5.14 7.72 -4.63
C THR A 15 -5.10 9.17 -4.17
N TYR A 16 -4.66 10.05 -5.07
CA TYR A 16 -4.76 11.50 -4.88
C TYR A 16 -6.17 12.05 -5.12
N ASN A 17 -7.04 11.28 -5.78
CA ASN A 17 -8.39 11.67 -6.20
C ASN A 17 -8.46 13.10 -6.76
N SER A 18 -7.55 13.42 -7.68
CA SER A 18 -7.44 14.74 -8.33
C SER A 18 -7.10 15.91 -7.38
N ASN A 19 -6.62 15.65 -6.16
CA ASN A 19 -6.10 16.69 -5.27
C ASN A 19 -4.61 17.00 -5.58
N PRO A 20 -4.28 18.15 -6.17
CA PRO A 20 -2.88 18.50 -6.45
C PRO A 20 -2.13 19.03 -5.21
N GLY A 21 -2.86 19.33 -4.13
CA GLY A 21 -2.31 19.82 -2.88
C GLY A 21 -1.42 18.79 -2.18
N THR A 22 -0.58 19.27 -1.26
CA THR A 22 0.31 18.40 -0.50
C THR A 22 -0.48 17.54 0.48
N MET A 23 -0.24 16.23 0.43
CA MET A 23 -0.65 15.29 1.47
C MET A 23 0.57 14.52 1.96
N THR A 24 0.56 14.13 3.24
CA THR A 24 1.55 13.20 3.78
C THR A 24 1.01 11.78 3.68
N ILE A 25 1.69 10.95 2.88
CA ILE A 25 1.37 9.55 2.64
C ILE A 25 2.52 8.72 3.19
N SER A 26 2.34 8.11 4.35
CA SER A 26 3.43 7.42 5.04
C SER A 26 3.02 6.10 5.64
N ASN A 27 3.89 5.09 5.67
CA ASN A 27 3.65 3.86 6.43
C ASN A 27 2.33 3.17 6.04
N ASN A 28 2.04 3.04 4.74
CA ASN A 28 0.87 2.34 4.25
C ASN A 28 1.29 1.11 3.43
N ALA A 29 0.42 0.10 3.35
CA ALA A 29 0.63 -1.07 2.52
C ALA A 29 -0.49 -1.24 1.48
N GLY A 30 -0.14 -1.21 0.19
CA GLY A 30 -1.05 -1.47 -0.91
C GLY A 30 -0.77 -2.84 -1.50
N ILE A 31 -1.76 -3.75 -1.46
CA ILE A 31 -1.61 -5.16 -1.83
C ILE A 31 -2.67 -5.54 -2.86
N ASP A 32 -2.24 -6.04 -4.02
CA ASP A 32 -3.12 -6.66 -5.03
C ASP A 32 -4.39 -5.86 -5.41
N ASN A 33 -4.34 -4.53 -5.40
CA ASN A 33 -5.44 -3.73 -5.94
C ASN A 33 -5.47 -3.84 -7.47
N THR A 34 -6.66 -3.93 -8.07
CA THR A 34 -6.86 -4.31 -9.48
C THR A 34 -5.96 -3.53 -10.45
N GLU A 35 -5.92 -2.20 -10.37
CA GLU A 35 -5.13 -1.39 -11.30
C GLU A 35 -3.82 -0.89 -10.70
N ARG A 36 -3.83 -0.21 -9.55
CA ARG A 36 -2.63 0.35 -8.89
C ARG A 36 -2.76 0.29 -7.38
N ASN A 37 -1.66 0.01 -6.68
CA ASN A 37 -1.64 0.10 -5.22
C ASN A 37 -1.52 1.57 -4.78
N PHE A 38 -0.72 2.36 -5.50
CA PHE A 38 -0.59 3.82 -5.33
C PHE A 38 -0.77 4.53 -6.67
N ALA A 39 -1.78 5.40 -6.75
CA ALA A 39 -2.14 6.18 -7.93
C ALA A 39 -2.14 7.69 -7.61
N PHE A 40 -0.96 8.31 -7.70
CA PHE A 40 -0.71 9.73 -7.49
C PHE A 40 -0.07 10.31 -8.75
N ASP A 41 -0.88 10.56 -9.77
CA ASP A 41 -0.40 10.99 -11.09
C ASP A 41 0.05 12.46 -11.13
N ALA A 42 -0.37 13.28 -10.17
CA ALA A 42 -0.03 14.70 -10.07
C ALA A 42 0.04 15.16 -8.61
N GLY A 43 0.63 16.35 -8.40
CA GLY A 43 0.63 17.06 -7.12
C GLY A 43 1.99 17.11 -6.43
N THR A 44 1.97 17.47 -5.16
CA THR A 44 3.16 17.76 -4.34
C THR A 44 3.19 16.96 -3.05
N SER A 45 2.52 15.80 -3.02
CA SER A 45 2.45 14.96 -1.83
C SER A 45 3.83 14.42 -1.42
N VAL A 46 3.99 14.15 -0.13
CA VAL A 46 5.22 13.63 0.47
C VAL A 46 5.02 12.17 0.83
N PHE A 47 5.91 11.30 0.36
CA PHE A 47 5.81 9.85 0.48
C PHE A 47 6.97 9.28 1.29
N ARG A 48 6.68 8.55 2.36
CA ARG A 48 7.70 7.90 3.22
C ARG A 48 7.28 6.49 3.63
N SER A 49 8.19 5.53 3.61
CA SER A 49 8.01 4.18 4.15
C SER A 49 6.81 3.38 3.62
N ASN A 50 6.19 3.77 2.50
CA ASN A 50 5.07 3.03 1.93
C ASN A 50 5.55 1.72 1.29
N THR A 51 4.69 0.69 1.31
CA THR A 51 4.96 -0.63 0.74
C THR A 51 3.91 -0.99 -0.30
N SER A 52 4.35 -1.44 -1.47
CA SER A 52 3.49 -1.93 -2.54
C SER A 52 3.94 -3.32 -2.94
N CYS A 53 2.99 -4.25 -2.97
CA CYS A 53 3.23 -5.65 -3.31
C CYS A 53 2.16 -6.20 -4.23
N ARG A 54 2.55 -7.14 -5.09
CA ARG A 54 1.62 -7.90 -5.91
C ARG A 54 1.96 -9.39 -5.93
N PHE A 55 0.94 -10.24 -5.89
CA PHE A 55 1.07 -11.69 -5.89
C PHE A 55 0.08 -12.36 -6.84
N ALA A 56 -1.18 -11.90 -6.86
CA ALA A 56 -2.27 -12.63 -7.51
C ALA A 56 -2.98 -11.86 -8.64
N VAL A 57 -2.61 -10.60 -8.92
CA VAL A 57 -3.30 -9.74 -9.90
C VAL A 57 -2.39 -9.15 -10.97
N SER A 58 -2.94 -8.91 -12.16
CA SER A 58 -2.30 -8.20 -13.26
C SER A 58 -2.68 -6.72 -13.27
N GLY A 59 -2.05 -5.92 -12.40
CA GLY A 59 -2.18 -4.47 -12.39
C GLY A 59 -0.95 -3.76 -12.96
N SER A 60 -1.03 -2.44 -13.08
CA SER A 60 0.05 -1.60 -13.58
C SER A 60 1.01 -1.15 -12.48
N ASN A 61 2.13 -0.55 -12.89
CA ASN A 61 3.08 0.08 -11.98
C ASN A 61 2.42 1.20 -11.16
N ASP A 62 2.88 1.41 -9.94
CA ASP A 62 2.46 2.56 -9.14
C ASP A 62 2.85 3.87 -9.83
N LYS A 63 2.08 4.92 -9.58
CA LYS A 63 2.31 6.28 -10.08
C LYS A 63 2.48 7.21 -8.91
N ILE A 64 3.61 7.92 -8.91
CA ILE A 64 4.00 8.81 -7.83
C ILE A 64 4.52 10.11 -8.45
N SER A 65 3.83 11.20 -8.12
CA SER A 65 4.19 12.57 -8.44
C SER A 65 4.22 13.36 -7.13
N GLY A 66 5.39 13.92 -6.79
CA GLY A 66 5.64 14.57 -5.51
C GLY A 66 7.02 14.23 -4.94
N ASP A 67 7.20 14.49 -3.65
CA ASP A 67 8.43 14.22 -2.91
C ASP A 67 8.40 12.79 -2.37
N ALA A 68 9.07 11.86 -3.05
CA ALA A 68 9.27 10.49 -2.59
C ALA A 68 10.76 10.22 -2.33
N ASP A 69 11.09 9.75 -1.13
CA ASP A 69 12.45 9.32 -0.80
C ASP A 69 12.63 7.80 -0.99
N SER A 70 13.84 7.32 -0.72
CA SER A 70 14.22 5.92 -0.86
C SER A 70 13.62 4.98 0.19
N SER A 71 12.89 5.48 1.19
CA SER A 71 12.24 4.63 2.20
C SER A 71 10.99 3.93 1.64
N ASN A 72 10.46 4.42 0.52
CA ASN A 72 9.31 3.81 -0.14
C ASN A 72 9.73 2.57 -0.96
N GLN A 73 8.81 1.62 -1.06
CA GLN A 73 8.91 0.47 -1.96
C GLN A 73 7.64 0.45 -2.81
N PHE A 74 7.70 1.16 -3.93
CA PHE A 74 6.63 1.16 -4.92
C PHE A 74 6.79 0.00 -5.89
N TRP A 75 5.67 -0.51 -6.39
CA TRP A 75 5.67 -1.59 -7.36
C TRP A 75 5.99 -1.02 -8.74
N THR A 76 7.13 -1.44 -9.30
CA THR A 76 7.57 -1.06 -10.65
C THR A 76 7.71 -2.27 -11.59
N GLY A 77 7.01 -3.37 -11.28
CA GLY A 77 7.02 -4.61 -12.05
C GLY A 77 7.57 -5.83 -11.30
N THR A 78 8.11 -5.64 -10.10
CA THR A 78 8.58 -6.74 -9.24
C THR A 78 8.38 -6.40 -7.76
N ASN A 79 8.25 -7.43 -6.92
CA ASN A 79 8.17 -7.28 -5.47
C ASN A 79 9.54 -6.90 -4.89
N GLY A 80 9.55 -5.95 -3.97
CA GLY A 80 10.70 -5.71 -3.10
C GLY A 80 10.71 -6.61 -1.87
N SER A 81 11.77 -6.51 -1.06
CA SER A 81 12.03 -7.41 0.07
C SER A 81 10.94 -7.40 1.14
N ARG A 82 10.22 -6.28 1.35
CA ARG A 82 9.12 -6.22 2.32
C ARG A 82 7.91 -7.08 1.95
N CYS A 83 7.80 -7.52 0.70
CA CYS A 83 6.61 -8.22 0.22
C CYS A 83 6.48 -9.64 0.76
N SER A 84 7.55 -10.30 1.21
CA SER A 84 7.42 -11.61 1.85
C SER A 84 6.45 -11.59 3.05
N SER A 85 6.41 -10.47 3.79
CA SER A 85 5.52 -10.29 4.94
C SER A 85 4.04 -10.14 4.57
N TYR A 86 3.70 -9.83 3.32
CA TYR A 86 2.34 -9.62 2.85
C TYR A 86 1.84 -10.74 1.93
N SER A 87 2.54 -11.88 1.88
CA SER A 87 2.16 -13.02 1.06
C SER A 87 1.13 -13.92 1.75
N GLY A 88 0.30 -14.61 0.97
CA GLY A 88 -0.72 -15.53 1.46
C GLY A 88 -2.07 -14.87 1.72
N ALA A 89 -3.00 -15.65 2.29
CA ALA A 89 -4.37 -15.21 2.48
C ALA A 89 -4.48 -14.09 3.53
N LEU A 90 -5.29 -13.07 3.22
CA LEU A 90 -5.68 -12.03 4.17
C LEU A 90 -6.57 -12.63 5.27
N GLY A 91 -6.22 -12.38 6.53
CA GLY A 91 -7.07 -12.64 7.69
C GLY A 91 -7.11 -11.42 8.60
N TRP A 92 -8.20 -11.23 9.33
CA TRP A 92 -8.32 -10.15 10.30
C TRP A 92 -9.17 -10.57 11.51
N SER A 93 -8.89 -9.96 12.65
CA SER A 93 -9.64 -10.13 13.88
C SER A 93 -9.45 -8.93 14.80
N PHE A 94 -10.28 -8.81 15.84
CA PHE A 94 -10.02 -7.89 16.94
C PHE A 94 -9.34 -8.65 18.08
N ALA A 95 -8.27 -8.09 18.62
CA ALA A 95 -7.67 -8.56 19.86
C ALA A 95 -8.59 -8.24 21.06
N SER A 96 -8.31 -8.83 22.21
CA SER A 96 -9.13 -8.64 23.42
C SER A 96 -9.19 -7.19 23.90
N ASP A 97 -8.21 -6.38 23.53
CA ASP A 97 -8.14 -4.94 23.82
C ASP A 97 -8.84 -4.07 22.74
N GLY A 98 -9.45 -4.70 21.73
CA GLY A 98 -10.18 -4.03 20.66
C GLY A 98 -9.32 -3.58 19.48
N HIS A 99 -8.00 -3.83 19.48
CA HIS A 99 -7.15 -3.49 18.35
C HIS A 99 -7.38 -4.43 17.15
N LEU A 100 -7.43 -3.88 15.94
CA LEU A 100 -7.53 -4.64 14.69
C LEU A 100 -6.20 -5.34 14.39
N THR A 101 -6.19 -6.67 14.45
CA THR A 101 -5.06 -7.48 14.00
C THR A 101 -5.29 -7.91 12.56
N VAL A 102 -4.33 -7.60 11.68
CA VAL A 102 -4.33 -8.03 10.28
C VAL A 102 -3.21 -9.04 10.06
N THR A 103 -3.50 -10.10 9.30
CA THR A 103 -2.55 -11.15 8.96
C THR A 103 -2.51 -11.42 7.47
N PHE A 104 -1.34 -11.83 6.99
CA PHE A 104 -1.16 -12.41 5.66
C PHE A 104 -0.49 -13.78 5.84
N GLY A 105 -1.13 -14.84 5.32
CA GLY A 105 -0.64 -16.21 5.51
C GLY A 105 -0.54 -16.63 7.00
N GLY A 106 -1.34 -16.02 7.88
CA GLY A 106 -1.29 -16.22 9.33
C GLY A 106 -0.22 -15.40 10.08
N THR A 107 0.60 -14.62 9.37
CA THR A 107 1.60 -13.73 10.01
C THR A 107 1.00 -12.34 10.23
N VAL A 108 1.10 -11.81 11.43
CA VAL A 108 0.64 -10.44 11.76
C VAL A 108 1.49 -9.40 11.04
N VAL A 109 0.85 -8.39 10.46
CA VAL A 109 1.52 -7.27 9.78
C VAL A 109 1.14 -5.93 10.41
N ASN A 110 2.11 -5.02 10.48
CA ASN A 110 1.94 -3.65 10.95
C ASN A 110 2.68 -2.69 9.98
N PRO A 111 1.96 -1.97 9.11
CA PRO A 111 2.56 -1.00 8.20
C PRO A 111 3.06 0.27 8.91
#